data_AF-A0A931RLN0-F1
#
_entry.id   AF-A0A931RLN0-F1
#
_cell.length_a   1.000
_cell.length_b   1.000
_cell.length_c   1.000
_cell.angle_alpha   90.00
_cell.angle_beta   90.00
_cell.angle_gamma   90.00
#
_symmetry.space_group_name_H-M   'P 1'
#
loop_
_entity.id
_entity.type
_entity.pdbx_description
1 polymer ?
#
loop_
_entity_poly.entity_id
_entity_poly.type
_entity_poly.pdbx_seq_one_letter_code
_entity_poly.pdbx_strand_id
1 'polypeptide(L)'
;MDPEEYRKKIERDILSIIEEKLRNGQMDATRAKVIARAVLDKLHPPLTLDQIYKTVSILDNNFKELASALLPVIKEHDDQVKNIIALHAEKLIREGNFNEAEKVLKKATKEEV
;
A
#
# COMPACT_ATOMS: atom_id res chain seq x y z
N MET A 1 -10.43 0.96 -10.29
CA MET A 1 -9.15 1.53 -10.79
C MET A 1 -8.44 0.46 -11.57
N ASP A 2 -7.89 0.78 -12.74
CA ASP A 2 -7.12 -0.19 -13.52
C ASP A 2 -5.79 -0.51 -12.81
N PRO A 3 -5.44 -1.80 -12.58
CA PRO A 3 -4.21 -2.16 -11.87
C PRO A 3 -2.94 -1.65 -12.57
N GLU A 4 -2.91 -1.62 -13.90
CA GLU A 4 -1.75 -1.17 -14.66
C GLU A 4 -1.54 0.34 -14.56
N GLU A 5 -2.62 1.13 -14.64
CA GLU A 5 -2.56 2.57 -14.37
C GLU A 5 -2.08 2.85 -12.94
N TYR A 6 -2.57 2.10 -11.96
CA TYR A 6 -2.20 2.31 -10.57
C TYR A 6 -0.73 1.97 -10.30
N ARG A 7 -0.26 0.83 -10.83
CA ARG A 7 1.15 0.43 -10.81
C ARG A 7 2.05 1.52 -11.37
N LYS A 8 1.71 2.07 -12.55
CA LYS A 8 2.46 3.17 -13.18
C LYS A 8 2.47 4.44 -12.37
N LYS A 9 1.36 4.77 -11.70
CA LYS A 9 1.30 5.93 -10.78
C LYS A 9 2.32 5.76 -9.66
N ILE A 10 2.33 4.59 -9.00
CA ILE A 10 3.25 4.29 -7.91
C ILE A 10 4.71 4.35 -8.38
N GLU A 11 5.02 3.78 -9.56
CA GLU A 11 6.38 3.85 -10.14
C GLU A 11 6.84 5.30 -10.37
N ARG A 12 5.95 6.18 -10.84
CA ARG A 12 6.25 7.61 -11.04
C ARG A 12 6.45 8.34 -9.72
N ASP A 13 5.64 8.05 -8.72
CA ASP A 13 5.75 8.64 -7.39
C ASP A 13 7.10 8.24 -6.75
N ILE A 14 7.48 6.95 -6.86
CA ILE A 14 8.78 6.43 -6.41
C ILE A 14 9.94 7.09 -7.17
N LEU A 15 9.87 7.16 -8.50
CA LEU A 15 10.91 7.79 -9.32
C LEU A 15 11.14 9.24 -8.90
N SER A 16 10.06 9.99 -8.68
CA SER A 16 10.12 11.39 -8.27
C SER A 16 10.86 11.56 -6.94
N ILE A 17 10.63 10.66 -5.97
CA ILE A 17 11.35 10.64 -4.69
C ILE A 17 12.83 10.31 -4.86
N ILE A 18 13.16 9.32 -5.71
CA ILE A 18 14.56 8.97 -6.00
C ILE A 18 15.29 10.17 -6.61
N GLU A 19 14.69 10.84 -7.58
CA GLU A 19 15.27 12.03 -8.21
C GLU A 19 15.46 13.19 -7.23
N GLU A 20 14.46 13.48 -6.40
CA GLU A 20 14.55 14.52 -5.38
C GLU A 20 15.71 14.24 -4.41
N LYS A 21 15.81 13.00 -3.92
CA LYS A 21 16.86 12.62 -2.99
C LYS A 21 18.26 12.65 -3.61
N LEU A 22 18.39 12.27 -4.88
CA LEU A 22 19.64 12.43 -5.63
C LEU A 22 20.01 13.91 -5.77
N ARG A 23 19.07 14.77 -6.18
CA ARG A 23 19.30 16.22 -6.35
C ARG A 23 19.74 16.89 -5.05
N ASN A 24 19.16 16.47 -3.92
CA ASN A 24 19.44 17.06 -2.61
C ASN A 24 20.63 16.40 -1.88
N GLY A 25 21.33 15.45 -2.51
CA GLY A 25 22.46 14.73 -1.90
C GLY A 25 22.07 13.81 -0.74
N GLN A 26 20.78 13.49 -0.58
CA GLN A 26 20.26 12.59 0.45
C GLN A 26 20.32 11.12 0.04
N MET A 27 20.67 10.84 -1.21
CA MET A 27 20.84 9.51 -1.78
C MET A 27 21.95 9.56 -2.83
N ASP A 28 22.81 8.55 -2.85
CA ASP A 28 23.79 8.39 -3.92
C ASP A 28 23.26 7.54 -5.08
N ALA A 29 23.95 7.58 -6.22
CA ALA A 29 23.55 6.85 -7.43
C ALA A 29 23.54 5.32 -7.24
N THR A 30 24.39 4.78 -6.36
CA THR A 30 24.45 3.35 -6.08
C THR A 30 23.19 2.90 -5.34
N ARG A 31 22.81 3.63 -4.29
CA ARG A 31 21.59 3.38 -3.52
C ARG A 31 20.34 3.58 -4.37
N ALA A 32 20.29 4.64 -5.17
CA ALA A 32 19.20 4.87 -6.13
C ALA A 32 19.02 3.69 -7.09
N LYS A 33 20.13 3.15 -7.62
CA LYS A 33 20.10 1.99 -8.52
C LYS A 33 19.58 0.72 -7.84
N VAL A 34 19.96 0.48 -6.58
CA VAL A 34 19.46 -0.67 -5.80
C VAL A 34 17.94 -0.57 -5.62
N ILE A 35 17.44 0.61 -5.25
CA ILE A 35 16.01 0.85 -5.04
C ILE A 35 15.26 0.69 -6.37
N ALA A 36 15.71 1.35 -7.43
CA ALA A 36 15.08 1.28 -8.74
C ALA A 36 14.99 -0.16 -9.27
N ARG A 37 16.06 -0.96 -9.08
CA ARG A 37 16.07 -2.38 -9.45
C ARG A 37 15.00 -3.16 -8.69
N ALA A 38 14.95 -3.01 -7.37
CA ALA A 38 13.98 -3.70 -6.54
C ALA A 38 12.53 -3.33 -6.90
N VAL A 39 12.29 -2.05 -7.21
CA VAL A 39 10.96 -1.56 -7.62
C VAL A 39 10.54 -2.21 -8.94
N LEU A 40 11.42 -2.21 -9.95
CA LEU A 40 11.14 -2.84 -11.24
C LEU A 40 10.95 -4.35 -11.14
N ASP A 41 11.72 -5.01 -10.27
CA ASP A 41 11.61 -6.46 -10.06
C ASP A 41 10.31 -6.84 -9.33
N LYS A 42 9.81 -5.98 -8.44
CA LYS A 42 8.62 -6.26 -7.60
C LYS A 42 7.31 -5.75 -8.20
N LEU A 43 7.31 -4.58 -8.85
CA LEU A 43 6.16 -4.02 -9.55
C LEU A 43 6.11 -4.48 -11.03
N HIS A 44 6.59 -5.68 -11.32
CA HIS A 44 6.58 -6.24 -12.68
C HIS A 44 5.18 -6.76 -13.04
N PRO A 45 4.58 -6.32 -14.17
CA PRO A 45 3.28 -6.81 -14.60
C PRO A 45 3.31 -8.28 -15.06
N PRO A 46 2.17 -9.00 -15.03
CA PRO A 46 0.86 -8.53 -14.57
C PRO A 46 0.71 -8.60 -13.04
N LEU A 47 0.04 -7.60 -12.45
CA LEU A 47 -0.29 -7.56 -11.02
C LEU A 47 -1.75 -7.18 -10.81
N THR A 48 -2.39 -7.79 -9.82
CA THR A 48 -3.69 -7.34 -9.29
C THR A 48 -3.49 -6.18 -8.30
N LEU A 49 -4.56 -5.45 -7.96
CA LEU A 49 -4.50 -4.38 -6.94
C LEU A 49 -3.98 -4.92 -5.59
N ASP A 50 -4.47 -6.06 -5.12
CA ASP A 50 -4.00 -6.69 -3.88
C ASP A 50 -2.49 -7.03 -3.93
N GLN A 51 -2.00 -7.50 -5.08
CA GLN A 51 -0.57 -7.79 -5.25
C GLN A 51 0.25 -6.50 -5.26
N ILE A 52 -0.28 -5.41 -5.81
CA ILE A 52 0.34 -4.08 -5.77
C ILE A 52 0.43 -3.61 -4.31
N TYR A 53 -0.66 -3.67 -3.54
CA TYR A 53 -0.67 -3.25 -2.14
C TYR A 53 0.33 -4.06 -1.29
N LYS A 54 0.35 -5.39 -1.43
CA LYS A 54 1.34 -6.25 -0.77
C LYS A 54 2.77 -5.89 -1.15
N THR A 55 3.00 -5.62 -2.43
CA THR A 55 4.31 -5.24 -2.94
C THR A 55 4.77 -3.90 -2.37
N VAL A 56 3.87 -2.93 -2.28
CA VAL A 56 4.12 -1.62 -1.70
C VAL A 56 4.52 -1.74 -0.23
N SER A 57 3.83 -2.56 0.57
CA SER A 57 4.22 -2.82 1.97
C SER A 57 5.61 -3.46 2.08
N ILE A 58 5.95 -4.38 1.18
CA ILE A 58 7.29 -4.99 1.13
C ILE A 58 8.36 -3.94 0.78
N LEU A 59 8.07 -3.05 -0.16
CA LEU A 59 9.00 -1.98 -0.55
C LEU A 59 9.21 -0.98 0.58
N ASP A 60 8.16 -0.58 1.29
CA ASP A 60 8.24 0.33 2.45
C ASP A 60 9.12 -0.25 3.57
N ASN A 61 8.92 -1.53 3.89
CA ASN A 61 9.71 -2.24 4.91
C ASN A 61 11.21 -2.32 4.56
N ASN A 62 11.55 -2.45 3.28
CA ASN A 62 12.94 -2.59 2.82
C ASN A 62 13.61 -1.25 2.51
N PHE A 63 12.83 -0.22 2.19
CA PHE A 63 13.30 1.07 1.69
C PHE A 63 12.55 2.21 2.38
N LYS A 64 12.99 2.57 3.59
CA LYS A 64 12.45 3.72 4.33
C LYS A 64 12.55 5.03 3.54
N GLU A 65 13.44 5.09 2.56
CA GLU A 65 13.57 6.23 1.67
C GLU A 65 12.32 6.48 0.82
N LEU A 66 11.48 5.47 0.61
CA LEU A 66 10.28 5.55 -0.22
C LEU A 66 9.01 5.88 0.56
N ALA A 67 9.08 5.98 1.89
CA ALA A 67 7.91 6.13 2.76
C ALA A 67 6.95 7.25 2.30
N SER A 68 7.48 8.40 1.84
CA SER A 68 6.64 9.51 1.35
C SER A 68 5.81 9.17 0.11
N ALA A 69 6.26 8.25 -0.75
CA ALA A 69 5.51 7.77 -1.91
C ALA A 69 4.58 6.61 -1.55
N LEU A 70 4.97 5.75 -0.60
CA LEU A 70 4.29 4.48 -0.33
C LEU A 70 3.23 4.59 0.78
N LEU A 71 3.43 5.44 1.80
CA LEU A 71 2.47 5.59 2.90
C LEU A 71 1.05 6.00 2.44
N PRO A 72 0.87 6.92 1.46
CA PRO A 72 -0.48 7.22 0.96
C PRO A 72 -1.18 6.02 0.34
N VAL A 73 -0.42 5.13 -0.33
CA VAL A 73 -0.95 3.92 -0.98
C VAL A 73 -1.35 2.88 0.07
N ILE A 74 -0.52 2.71 1.11
CA ILE A 74 -0.83 1.83 2.24
C ILE A 74 -2.08 2.32 2.96
N LYS A 75 -2.16 3.63 3.24
CA LYS A 75 -3.34 4.22 3.88
C LYS A 75 -4.61 4.06 3.03
N GLU A 76 -4.51 4.25 1.72
CA GLU A 76 -5.64 4.05 0.80
C GLU A 76 -6.18 2.61 0.88
N HIS A 77 -5.29 1.62 0.90
CA HIS A 77 -5.67 0.22 1.08
C HIS A 77 -6.34 -0.03 2.43
N ASP A 78 -5.76 0.48 3.52
CA ASP A 78 -6.31 0.29 4.86
C ASP A 78 -7.69 0.93 5.00
N ASP A 79 -7.88 2.12 4.43
CA ASP A 79 -9.17 2.82 4.41
C ASP A 79 -10.21 2.04 3.58
N GLN A 80 -9.81 1.44 2.45
CA GLN A 80 -10.69 0.58 1.64
C GLN A 80 -11.13 -0.67 2.42
N VAL A 81 -10.18 -1.35 3.06
CA VAL A 81 -10.46 -2.54 3.88
C VAL A 81 -11.37 -2.19 5.05
N LYS A 82 -11.08 -1.09 5.77
CA LYS A 82 -11.91 -0.60 6.88
C LYS A 82 -13.33 -0.29 6.43
N ASN A 83 -13.52 0.33 5.27
CA ASN A 83 -14.84 0.61 4.71
C ASN A 83 -15.63 -0.66 4.37
N ILE A 84 -15.00 -1.67 3.76
CA ILE A 84 -15.66 -2.95 3.43
C ILE A 84 -16.14 -3.64 4.71
N ILE A 85 -15.29 -3.67 5.73
CA ILE A 85 -15.61 -4.26 7.03
C ILE A 85 -16.76 -3.51 7.70
N ALA A 86 -16.74 -2.16 7.68
CA ALA A 86 -17.80 -1.33 8.24
C ALA A 86 -19.15 -1.62 7.56
N LEU A 87 -19.20 -1.65 6.24
CA LEU A 87 -20.41 -1.98 5.47
C LEU A 87 -20.93 -3.40 5.79
N HIS A 88 -20.02 -4.37 5.97
CA HIS A 88 -20.40 -5.72 6.36
C HIS A 88 -20.99 -5.77 7.77
N ALA A 89 -20.37 -5.07 8.73
CA ALA A 89 -20.87 -4.97 10.09
C ALA A 89 -22.24 -4.27 10.15
N GLU A 90 -22.44 -3.18 9.40
CA GLU A 90 -23.73 -2.49 9.29
C GLU A 90 -24.83 -3.40 8.74
N LYS A 91 -24.51 -4.25 7.76
CA LYS A 91 -25.44 -5.26 7.25
C LYS A 91 -25.83 -6.24 8.35
N LEU A 92 -24.86 -6.80 9.07
CA LEU A 92 -25.11 -7.75 10.16
C LEU A 92 -25.94 -7.13 11.30
N ILE A 93 -25.69 -5.87 11.64
CA ILE A 93 -26.48 -5.10 12.63
C ILE A 93 -27.94 -4.98 12.17
N ARG A 94 -28.18 -4.61 10.91
CA ARG A 94 -29.53 -4.50 10.35
C ARG A 94 -30.26 -5.85 10.32
N GLU A 95 -29.53 -6.95 10.17
CA GLU A 95 -30.05 -8.31 10.22
C GLU A 95 -30.24 -8.84 11.66
N GLY A 96 -29.91 -8.06 12.69
CA GLY A 96 -29.99 -8.46 14.10
C GLY A 96 -28.84 -9.37 14.57
N ASN A 97 -27.84 -9.60 13.72
CA ASN A 97 -26.68 -10.46 13.98
C ASN A 97 -25.55 -9.70 14.70
N PHE A 98 -25.86 -9.09 15.86
CA PHE A 98 -24.93 -8.22 16.58
C PHE A 98 -23.61 -8.90 17.01
N ASN A 99 -23.67 -10.17 17.41
CA ASN A 99 -22.49 -10.92 17.83
C ASN A 99 -21.50 -11.13 16.67
N GLU A 100 -22.00 -11.37 15.45
CA GLU A 100 -21.15 -11.52 14.27
C GLU A 100 -20.60 -10.17 13.80
N ALA A 101 -21.42 -9.10 13.90
CA ALA A 101 -20.94 -7.73 13.63
C ALA A 101 -19.78 -7.36 14.56
N GLU A 102 -19.87 -7.68 15.85
CA GLU A 102 -18.81 -7.42 16.83
C GLU A 102 -17.53 -8.20 16.50
N LYS A 103 -17.64 -9.48 16.08
CA LYS A 103 -16.48 -10.28 15.68
C LYS A 103 -15.76 -9.71 14.46
N VAL A 104 -16.51 -9.26 13.46
CA VAL A 104 -15.95 -8.66 12.23
C VAL A 104 -15.19 -7.38 12.55
N LEU A 105 -15.79 -6.48 13.34
CA LEU A 105 -15.15 -5.23 13.76
C LEU A 105 -13.90 -5.47 14.62
N LYS A 106 -13.95 -6.45 15.54
CA LYS A 106 -12.80 -6.83 16.38
C LYS A 106 -11.63 -7.43 15.60
N LYS A 107 -11.87 -8.06 14.45
CA LYS A 107 -10.78 -8.56 13.59
C LYS A 107 -10.04 -7.41 12.92
N ALA A 108 -10.78 -6.39 12.46
CA ALA A 108 -10.23 -5.22 11.80
C ALA A 108 -9.28 -4.40 12.69
N THR A 109 -9.50 -4.39 14.01
CA THR A 109 -8.68 -3.64 14.97
C THR A 109 -7.53 -4.46 15.57
N LYS A 110 -7.55 -5.79 15.44
CA LYS A 110 -6.50 -6.67 15.97
C LYS A 110 -5.33 -6.91 15.00
N GLU A 111 -5.47 -6.59 13.72
CA GLU A 111 -4.36 -6.63 12.76
C GLU A 111 -3.42 -5.40 12.86
N GLU A 112 -3.70 -4.44 13.75
CA GLU A 112 -2.84 -3.28 14.04
C GLU A 112 -1.83 -3.49 15.20
N VAL A 113 -1.47 -4.73 15.58
CA VAL A 113 -0.46 -5.02 16.64
C VAL A 113 0.66 -5.94 16.16
#